data_AF-A0A1M6D3T5-F1
#
_entry.id   AF-A0A1M6D3T5-F1
#
_cell.length_a   1.000
_cell.length_b   1.000
_cell.length_c   1.000
_cell.angle_alpha   90.00
_cell.angle_beta   90.00
_cell.angle_gamma   90.00
#
_symmetry.space_group_name_H-M   'P 1'
#
loop_
_entity.id
_entity.type
_entity.pdbx_description
1 polymer ?
#
loop_
_entity_poly.entity_id
_entity_poly.type
_entity_poly.pdbx_seq_one_letter_code
_entity_poly.pdbx_strand_id
1 'polypeptide(L)'
;MIRVLLSLCFTILISTQSALAQSDQDIAWVQVEAQPSLTVTQQRAQVYSRDLQDVNGFSLGGGWYAVALGPYTLADAETVLNVYRNEGLIPVDSFVAESSVFQKQFWPVGANLLNLPAQVQPQLGTGETTASTTPEPEPEPIDETPREARASEAELTKDERKDLQSWLKWAGYYNSAIDGAFGRGTRGSMGAWQADNGYEATGVLTTMQRAKLRAQYFAVLEGMDLRLVSDPEAGIDMQLPMGILSQPVTEFPFVQFDASGDVPAKVLLISQAGDQNTLFGLYDIMQTLEIVPLEGERSRKDKSFVLTGQNLTIVSHTEVSLKDGHIKGFTLVWPIGDEERRSRILGEMQASFTRTEGVLDPAAGSNSTQSIDLLSGLEIRKPKMSRSGFFVDNNGTVITTVEAVQSCTRVTLENDYQAEILVIDDASGIAILRPTTKLSPMRVASLRSGDARLQSDVAVSGYSYEGVLGAPTMTFGVLSDIKGLRGEPELKRLAMNALPGDTGGPVLDSEGTVMGMLLPKANQNGQNLPNDVSFALGSDAIASLLSENGLVAQVALGEGTQAPEDISRLGSDMTVLVSCWN
;
A
#
# COMPACT_ATOMS: atom_id res chain seq x y z
N MET A 1 59.11 -51.76 -50.53
CA MET A 1 59.90 -50.54 -50.24
C MET A 1 58.97 -49.38 -49.84
N ILE A 2 58.12 -49.62 -48.83
CA ILE A 2 57.13 -48.68 -48.25
C ILE A 2 57.26 -48.79 -46.70
N ARG A 3 58.50 -48.81 -46.19
CA ARG A 3 58.75 -48.93 -44.75
C ARG A 3 59.92 -48.08 -44.22
N VAL A 4 60.61 -47.32 -45.08
CA VAL A 4 61.72 -46.45 -44.65
C VAL A 4 61.41 -44.95 -44.85
N LEU A 5 60.42 -44.59 -45.66
CA LEU A 5 59.95 -43.19 -45.75
C LEU A 5 58.94 -42.78 -44.67
N LEU A 6 58.33 -43.74 -43.96
CA LEU A 6 57.38 -43.47 -42.86
C LEU A 6 58.07 -43.21 -41.51
N SER A 7 59.35 -43.56 -41.37
CA SER A 7 60.12 -43.32 -40.14
C SER A 7 60.83 -41.96 -40.09
N LEU A 8 60.79 -41.17 -41.16
CA LEU A 8 61.35 -39.80 -41.17
C LEU A 8 60.29 -38.71 -40.95
N CYS A 9 58.99 -39.02 -41.13
CA CYS A 9 57.90 -38.09 -40.80
C CYS A 9 57.39 -38.22 -39.36
N PHE A 10 57.75 -39.29 -38.64
CA PHE A 10 57.28 -39.51 -37.26
C PHE A 10 58.25 -39.06 -36.17
N THR A 11 59.51 -38.72 -36.51
CA THR A 11 60.51 -38.20 -35.57
C THR A 11 60.70 -36.69 -35.62
N ILE A 12 60.06 -35.99 -36.58
CA ILE A 12 60.00 -34.51 -36.60
C ILE A 12 58.71 -33.97 -35.95
N LEU A 13 57.72 -34.83 -35.68
CA LEU A 13 56.51 -34.45 -34.91
C LEU A 13 56.61 -34.69 -33.39
N ILE A 14 57.74 -35.19 -32.89
CA ILE A 14 57.94 -35.50 -31.45
C ILE A 14 58.94 -34.52 -30.79
N SER A 15 59.42 -33.50 -31.50
CA SER A 15 60.35 -32.49 -30.95
C SER A 15 59.88 -31.04 -31.07
N THR A 16 58.56 -30.82 -31.09
CA THR A 16 57.95 -29.50 -30.80
C THR A 16 56.92 -29.61 -29.68
N GLN A 17 57.28 -30.33 -28.61
CA GLN A 17 56.75 -30.06 -27.27
C GLN A 17 57.78 -29.21 -26.55
N SER A 18 57.81 -27.94 -26.91
CA SER A 18 58.50 -26.91 -26.14
C SER A 18 57.74 -25.61 -26.36
N ALA A 19 57.08 -25.17 -25.28
CA ALA A 19 56.57 -23.83 -25.07
C ALA A 19 55.47 -23.33 -26.04
N LEU A 20 54.24 -23.81 -25.84
CA LEU A 20 53.19 -22.83 -25.59
C LEU A 20 52.98 -22.82 -24.09
N ALA A 21 53.66 -21.88 -23.43
CA ALA A 21 53.32 -21.45 -22.10
C ALA A 21 51.80 -21.22 -22.06
N GLN A 22 51.13 -21.80 -21.07
CA GLN A 22 49.80 -21.34 -20.67
C GLN A 22 49.86 -19.81 -20.62
N SER A 23 49.01 -19.15 -21.41
CA SER A 23 48.78 -17.72 -21.23
C SER A 23 48.12 -17.56 -19.87
N ASP A 24 48.94 -17.34 -18.85
CA ASP A 24 48.58 -17.04 -17.45
C ASP A 24 47.88 -15.66 -17.31
N GLN A 25 47.18 -15.23 -18.36
CA GLN A 25 46.63 -13.88 -18.54
C GLN A 25 45.16 -13.88 -18.96
N ASP A 26 44.47 -15.01 -18.91
CA ASP A 26 43.01 -15.02 -19.13
C ASP A 26 42.31 -14.49 -17.87
N ILE A 27 41.61 -13.36 -18.04
CA ILE A 27 40.87 -12.69 -16.98
C ILE A 27 39.63 -13.50 -16.64
N ALA A 28 39.56 -13.92 -15.39
CA ALA A 28 38.44 -14.64 -14.81
C ALA A 28 37.80 -13.86 -13.66
N TRP A 29 36.52 -14.13 -13.45
CA TRP A 29 35.71 -13.52 -12.41
C TRP A 29 35.02 -14.61 -11.60
N VAL A 30 34.88 -14.42 -10.30
CA VAL A 30 34.04 -15.30 -9.47
C VAL A 30 32.65 -14.71 -9.43
N GLN A 31 31.72 -15.24 -10.24
CA GLN A 31 30.33 -14.82 -10.20
C GLN A 31 29.66 -15.35 -8.93
N VAL A 32 29.21 -14.42 -8.09
CA VAL A 32 28.63 -14.69 -6.77
C VAL A 32 27.15 -14.99 -6.89
N GLU A 33 26.41 -14.14 -7.61
CA GLU A 33 24.97 -14.31 -7.85
C GLU A 33 24.49 -13.52 -9.09
N ALA A 34 23.28 -13.82 -9.57
CA ALA A 34 22.60 -13.07 -10.63
C ALA A 34 21.11 -12.87 -10.34
N GLN A 35 20.57 -11.68 -10.63
CA GLN A 35 19.19 -11.28 -10.36
C GLN A 35 18.55 -10.58 -11.58
N PRO A 36 17.22 -10.66 -11.77
CA PRO A 36 16.51 -10.00 -12.88
C PRO A 36 16.21 -8.51 -12.62
N SER A 37 16.84 -7.90 -11.59
CA SER A 37 16.63 -6.51 -11.20
C SER A 37 17.95 -5.80 -10.90
N LEU A 38 18.17 -4.66 -11.57
CA LEU A 38 19.35 -3.82 -11.37
C LEU A 38 19.42 -3.30 -9.92
N THR A 39 18.29 -2.81 -9.41
CA THR A 39 18.19 -2.22 -8.06
C THR A 39 18.56 -3.25 -6.98
N VAL A 40 18.03 -4.47 -7.10
CA VAL A 40 18.35 -5.56 -6.17
C VAL A 40 19.83 -5.91 -6.27
N THR A 41 20.36 -6.09 -7.48
CA THR A 41 21.77 -6.47 -7.68
C THR A 41 22.74 -5.41 -7.16
N GLN A 42 22.39 -4.12 -7.29
CA GLN A 42 23.18 -3.02 -6.74
C GLN A 42 23.21 -3.04 -5.20
N GLN A 43 22.08 -3.31 -4.55
CA GLN A 43 22.03 -3.49 -3.11
C GLN A 43 22.87 -4.70 -2.66
N ARG A 44 22.79 -5.82 -3.40
CA ARG A 44 23.60 -7.01 -3.13
C ARG A 44 25.10 -6.75 -3.28
N ALA A 45 25.51 -6.06 -4.34
CA ALA A 45 26.91 -5.65 -4.54
C ALA A 45 27.41 -4.78 -3.38
N GLN A 46 26.59 -3.85 -2.88
CA GLN A 46 26.94 -3.01 -1.73
C GLN A 46 27.08 -3.82 -0.43
N VAL A 47 26.24 -4.83 -0.22
CA VAL A 47 26.34 -5.74 0.94
C VAL A 47 27.64 -6.53 0.88
N TYR A 48 27.95 -7.19 -0.24
CA TYR A 48 29.21 -7.94 -0.36
C TYR A 48 30.44 -7.04 -0.25
N SER A 49 30.36 -5.78 -0.70
CA SER A 49 31.48 -4.83 -0.60
C SER A 49 31.84 -4.47 0.86
N ARG A 50 31.06 -4.90 1.86
CA ARG A 50 31.38 -4.71 3.30
C ARG A 50 32.40 -5.71 3.80
N ASP A 51 32.28 -6.96 3.33
CA ASP A 51 33.05 -8.10 3.85
C ASP A 51 34.05 -8.65 2.82
N LEU A 52 33.82 -8.37 1.53
CA LEU A 52 34.62 -8.85 0.41
C LEU A 52 35.26 -7.69 -0.33
N GLN A 53 36.49 -7.92 -0.77
CA GLN A 53 37.21 -7.02 -1.68
C GLN A 53 36.90 -7.37 -3.14
N ASP A 54 37.22 -6.45 -4.06
CA ASP A 54 37.12 -6.65 -5.51
C ASP A 54 35.70 -6.97 -6.03
N VAL A 55 34.67 -6.45 -5.34
CA VAL A 55 33.25 -6.64 -5.70
C VAL A 55 32.83 -5.73 -6.85
N ASN A 56 32.30 -6.34 -7.90
CA ASN A 56 31.86 -5.66 -9.12
C ASN A 56 30.47 -6.10 -9.55
N GLY A 57 29.73 -5.19 -10.20
CA GLY A 57 28.38 -5.45 -10.71
C GLY A 57 28.29 -5.25 -12.21
N PHE A 58 27.75 -6.26 -12.91
CA PHE A 58 27.69 -6.30 -14.37
C PHE A 58 26.29 -6.63 -14.90
N SER A 59 25.92 -6.05 -16.04
CA SER A 59 24.79 -6.51 -16.85
C SER A 59 25.20 -7.72 -17.69
N LEU A 60 24.38 -8.77 -17.71
CA LEU A 60 24.57 -9.99 -18.52
C LEU A 60 23.82 -9.94 -19.87
N GLY A 61 22.94 -8.96 -20.05
CA GLY A 61 21.95 -8.95 -21.14
C GLY A 61 20.67 -9.70 -20.78
N GLY A 62 19.63 -9.55 -21.60
CA GLY A 62 18.33 -10.22 -21.37
C GLY A 62 17.61 -9.83 -20.07
N GLY A 63 17.98 -8.69 -19.47
CA GLY A 63 17.39 -8.19 -18.21
C GLY A 63 18.04 -8.73 -16.93
N TRP A 64 19.16 -9.47 -17.03
CA TRP A 64 19.87 -10.04 -15.87
C TRP A 64 21.12 -9.25 -15.49
N TYR A 65 21.40 -9.22 -14.20
CA TYR A 65 22.51 -8.50 -13.60
C TYR A 65 23.23 -9.41 -12.60
N ALA A 66 24.56 -9.38 -12.58
CA ALA A 66 25.39 -10.23 -11.74
C ALA A 66 26.29 -9.43 -10.80
N VAL A 67 26.57 -10.01 -9.64
CA VAL A 67 27.68 -9.61 -8.76
C VAL A 67 28.83 -10.58 -8.98
N ALA A 68 30.04 -10.07 -9.21
CA ALA A 68 31.23 -10.88 -9.41
C ALA A 68 32.47 -10.28 -8.71
N LEU A 69 33.41 -11.14 -8.32
CA LEU A 69 34.68 -10.76 -7.72
C LEU A 69 35.80 -10.82 -8.76
N GLY A 70 36.67 -9.82 -8.80
CA GLY A 70 37.82 -9.77 -9.71
C GLY A 70 38.14 -8.36 -10.21
N PRO A 71 38.97 -8.23 -11.27
CA PRO A 71 39.45 -9.29 -12.15
C PRO A 71 40.60 -10.12 -11.53
N TYR A 72 40.59 -11.43 -11.75
CA TYR A 72 41.65 -12.36 -11.30
C TYR A 72 42.24 -13.14 -12.47
N THR A 73 43.37 -13.81 -12.24
CA THR A 73 43.80 -14.91 -13.11
C THR A 73 42.86 -16.12 -12.90
N LEU A 74 42.78 -17.03 -13.87
CA LEU A 74 41.95 -18.23 -13.74
C LEU A 74 42.30 -19.06 -12.48
N ALA A 75 43.60 -19.23 -12.20
CA ALA A 75 44.07 -19.98 -11.04
C ALA A 75 43.75 -19.28 -9.70
N ASP A 76 43.84 -17.95 -9.68
CA ASP A 76 43.47 -17.14 -8.52
C ASP A 76 41.96 -17.15 -8.27
N ALA A 77 41.14 -17.07 -9.33
CA ALA A 77 39.70 -17.13 -9.24
C ALA A 77 39.22 -18.46 -8.64
N GLU A 78 39.82 -19.59 -9.04
CA GLU A 78 39.52 -20.91 -8.44
C GLU A 78 39.89 -20.95 -6.96
N THR A 79 41.02 -20.33 -6.58
CA THR A 79 41.47 -20.27 -5.18
C THR A 79 40.53 -19.42 -4.32
N VAL A 80 40.20 -18.20 -4.77
CA VAL A 80 39.26 -17.28 -4.11
C VAL A 80 37.89 -17.93 -3.95
N LEU A 81 37.39 -18.57 -5.00
CA LEU A 81 36.10 -19.25 -5.00
C LEU A 81 36.04 -20.36 -3.95
N ASN A 82 37.09 -21.17 -3.83
CA ASN A 82 37.14 -22.25 -2.85
C ASN A 82 37.25 -21.73 -1.41
N VAL A 83 38.07 -20.71 -1.16
CA VAL A 83 38.24 -20.13 0.18
C VAL A 83 36.94 -19.49 0.67
N TYR A 84 36.38 -18.56 -0.11
CA TYR A 84 35.19 -17.83 0.32
C TYR A 84 33.93 -18.72 0.40
N ARG A 85 33.84 -19.79 -0.39
CA ARG A 85 32.79 -20.81 -0.21
C ARG A 85 32.95 -21.57 1.09
N ASN A 86 34.17 -22.00 1.42
CA ASN A 86 34.44 -22.76 2.64
C ASN A 86 34.24 -21.91 3.91
N GLU A 87 34.51 -20.61 3.83
CA GLU A 87 34.27 -19.64 4.91
C GLU A 87 32.82 -19.15 4.98
N GLY A 88 31.97 -19.56 4.02
CA GLY A 88 30.55 -19.17 3.96
C GLY A 88 30.30 -17.71 3.57
N LEU A 89 31.31 -17.03 3.01
CA LEU A 89 31.24 -15.63 2.59
C LEU A 89 30.56 -15.44 1.23
N ILE A 90 30.53 -16.48 0.39
CA ILE A 90 29.81 -16.49 -0.89
C ILE A 90 28.92 -17.74 -1.03
N PRO A 91 27.85 -17.69 -1.86
CA PRO A 91 26.96 -18.81 -2.10
C PRO A 91 27.66 -20.08 -2.63
N VAL A 92 27.09 -21.24 -2.30
CA VAL A 92 27.62 -22.54 -2.75
C VAL A 92 27.50 -22.74 -4.27
N ASP A 93 26.65 -22.00 -4.96
CA ASP A 93 26.42 -22.04 -6.41
C ASP A 93 27.24 -21.00 -7.20
N SER A 94 28.10 -20.22 -6.55
CA SER A 94 29.03 -19.30 -7.23
C SER A 94 29.95 -20.06 -8.19
N PHE A 95 30.42 -19.44 -9.27
CA PHE A 95 31.28 -20.13 -10.25
C PHE A 95 32.24 -19.17 -10.94
N VAL A 96 33.30 -19.72 -11.53
CA VAL A 96 34.26 -18.92 -12.31
C VAL A 96 33.67 -18.64 -13.70
N ALA A 97 33.62 -17.37 -14.08
CA ALA A 97 33.09 -16.87 -15.34
C ALA A 97 34.16 -16.07 -16.11
N GLU A 98 34.10 -16.13 -17.44
CA GLU A 98 34.95 -15.33 -18.31
C GLU A 98 34.41 -13.90 -18.48
N SER A 99 35.30 -12.95 -18.80
CA SER A 99 34.90 -11.55 -19.05
C SER A 99 33.86 -11.38 -20.17
N SER A 100 33.80 -12.32 -21.13
CA SER A 100 32.88 -12.25 -22.29
C SER A 100 31.40 -12.33 -21.92
N VAL A 101 31.09 -12.85 -20.72
CA VAL A 101 29.73 -13.00 -20.18
C VAL A 101 29.15 -11.67 -19.69
N PHE A 102 30.01 -10.68 -19.41
CA PHE A 102 29.64 -9.38 -18.87
C PHE A 102 29.59 -8.30 -19.97
N GLN A 103 28.50 -7.54 -20.03
CA GLN A 103 28.32 -6.49 -21.04
C GLN A 103 28.73 -5.11 -20.54
N LYS A 104 28.10 -4.66 -19.44
CA LYS A 104 28.29 -3.30 -18.91
C LYS A 104 28.43 -3.35 -17.40
N GLN A 105 29.50 -2.75 -16.89
CA GLN A 105 29.67 -2.54 -15.46
C GLN A 105 28.77 -1.40 -14.97
N PHE A 106 28.08 -1.63 -13.86
CA PHE A 106 27.26 -0.62 -13.18
C PHE A 106 27.71 -0.37 -11.73
N TRP A 107 28.55 -1.24 -11.16
CA TRP A 107 29.08 -1.11 -9.80
C TRP A 107 30.58 -1.42 -9.75
N PRO A 108 31.40 -0.60 -9.04
CA PRO A 108 31.05 0.70 -8.49
C PRO A 108 30.80 1.75 -9.59
N VAL A 109 30.04 2.80 -9.27
CA VAL A 109 29.62 3.81 -10.27
C VAL A 109 30.86 4.51 -10.84
N GLY A 110 31.02 4.45 -12.17
CA GLY A 110 32.15 5.06 -12.89
C GLY A 110 33.35 4.14 -13.14
N ALA A 111 33.32 2.88 -12.67
CA ALA A 111 34.34 1.89 -12.98
C ALA A 111 34.11 1.22 -14.36
N ASN A 112 35.20 0.89 -15.06
CA ASN A 112 35.16 0.12 -16.30
C ASN A 112 36.34 -0.86 -16.36
N LEU A 113 36.21 -1.97 -15.64
CA LEU A 113 37.25 -2.97 -15.46
C LEU A 113 37.28 -4.02 -16.59
N LEU A 114 36.30 -4.03 -17.50
CA LEU A 114 36.21 -5.00 -18.60
C LEU A 114 37.33 -4.85 -19.66
N ASN A 115 38.13 -3.77 -19.60
CA ASN A 115 39.19 -3.45 -20.56
C ASN A 115 40.61 -3.32 -19.95
N LEU A 116 40.82 -3.72 -18.69
CA LEU A 116 42.12 -3.63 -18.02
C LEU A 116 42.91 -4.96 -18.12
N PRO A 117 44.25 -4.94 -18.19
CA PRO A 117 45.06 -6.14 -18.05
C PRO A 117 44.96 -6.72 -16.62
N ALA A 118 44.99 -8.06 -16.48
CA ALA A 118 44.93 -8.75 -15.19
C ALA A 118 46.07 -8.30 -14.26
N GLN A 119 45.76 -7.48 -13.25
CA GLN A 119 46.69 -7.16 -12.17
C GLN A 119 45.93 -6.87 -10.87
N VAL A 120 45.59 -7.94 -10.13
CA VAL A 120 45.54 -7.95 -8.65
C VAL A 120 45.84 -9.40 -8.22
N GLN A 121 46.92 -9.63 -7.46
CA GLN A 121 47.08 -10.91 -6.75
C GLN A 121 46.12 -10.91 -5.56
N PRO A 122 45.33 -11.97 -5.32
CA PRO A 122 44.43 -12.02 -4.17
C PRO A 122 45.22 -11.87 -2.89
N GLN A 123 44.94 -10.83 -2.11
CA GLN A 123 45.55 -10.66 -0.80
C GLN A 123 44.77 -11.51 0.22
N LEU A 124 44.94 -12.83 0.11
CA LEU A 124 44.50 -13.79 1.11
C LEU A 124 45.40 -13.59 2.35
N GLY A 125 44.82 -13.03 3.40
CA GLY A 125 45.54 -12.60 4.59
C GLY A 125 46.28 -13.74 5.30
N THR A 126 47.58 -13.83 5.09
CA THR A 126 48.50 -14.53 6.00
C THR A 126 49.44 -13.50 6.60
N GLY A 127 49.23 -13.22 7.89
CA GLY A 127 50.09 -12.33 8.66
C GLY A 127 51.47 -12.96 8.86
N GLU A 128 52.50 -12.29 8.36
CA GLU A 128 53.85 -12.40 8.90
C GLU A 128 54.50 -11.03 9.02
N THR A 129 55.23 -10.92 10.12
CA THR A 129 55.58 -9.70 10.83
C THR A 129 56.65 -8.91 10.08
N THR A 130 56.32 -7.72 9.61
CA THR A 130 57.31 -6.68 9.34
C THR A 130 56.99 -5.48 10.21
N ALA A 131 57.97 -5.13 11.03
CA ALA A 131 57.93 -4.03 11.98
C ALA A 131 57.78 -2.70 11.24
N SER A 132 56.54 -2.30 11.00
CA SER A 132 56.18 -0.89 10.89
C SER A 132 56.12 -0.35 12.30
N THR A 133 56.93 0.66 12.58
CA THR A 133 56.74 1.54 13.74
C THR A 133 55.32 2.06 13.70
N THR A 134 54.45 1.43 14.49
CA THR A 134 53.17 1.95 14.93
C THR A 134 53.41 3.38 15.39
N PRO A 135 52.84 4.42 14.75
CA PRO A 135 52.53 5.60 15.52
C PRO A 135 51.61 5.09 16.62
N GLU A 136 52.06 5.22 17.87
CA GLU A 136 51.25 5.04 19.06
C GLU A 136 49.84 5.57 18.76
N PRO A 137 48.77 4.78 18.98
CA PRO A 137 47.43 5.28 18.74
C PRO A 137 47.30 6.53 19.59
N GLU A 138 47.24 7.69 18.94
CA GLU A 138 46.83 8.91 19.62
C GLU A 138 45.47 8.57 20.21
N PRO A 139 45.32 8.58 21.55
CA PRO A 139 44.07 8.19 22.15
C PRO A 139 43.00 9.12 21.58
N GLU A 140 41.96 8.54 20.98
CA GLU A 140 40.74 9.29 20.74
C GLU A 140 40.41 10.03 22.03
N PRO A 141 40.06 11.33 21.97
CA PRO A 141 39.90 12.14 23.15
C PRO A 141 38.94 11.43 24.11
N ILE A 142 39.46 11.05 25.28
CA ILE A 142 38.64 10.54 26.37
C ILE A 142 37.85 11.75 26.87
N ASP A 143 36.66 11.96 26.29
CA ASP A 143 35.83 13.13 26.59
C ASP A 143 35.38 13.09 28.07
N GLU A 144 35.14 11.88 28.60
CA GLU A 144 34.77 11.64 29.99
C GLU A 144 35.40 10.33 30.51
N THR A 145 35.96 10.37 31.73
CA THR A 145 36.30 9.15 32.47
C THR A 145 35.05 8.38 32.88
N PRO A 146 35.12 7.07 33.19
CA PRO A 146 33.96 6.31 33.68
C PRO A 146 33.27 6.91 34.92
N ARG A 147 34.00 7.68 35.72
CA ARG A 147 33.48 8.40 36.88
C ARG A 147 32.65 9.62 36.46
N GLU A 148 33.12 10.39 35.49
CA GLU A 148 32.43 11.55 34.94
C GLU A 148 31.19 11.13 34.14
N ALA A 149 31.31 10.09 33.30
CA ALA A 149 30.19 9.51 32.57
C ALA A 149 29.06 9.04 33.51
N ARG A 150 29.41 8.47 34.68
CA ARG A 150 28.44 8.07 35.71
C ARG A 150 27.82 9.25 36.45
N ALA A 151 28.55 10.36 36.61
CA ALA A 151 27.99 11.59 37.16
C ALA A 151 26.98 12.22 36.19
N SER A 152 27.34 12.32 34.90
CA SER A 152 26.43 12.80 33.84
C SER A 152 25.21 11.88 33.66
N GLU A 153 25.39 10.56 33.72
CA GLU A 153 24.28 9.61 33.69
C GLU A 153 23.30 9.80 34.85
N ALA A 154 23.78 10.22 36.03
CA ALA A 154 22.94 10.46 37.19
C ALA A 154 22.05 11.70 37.05
N GLU A 155 22.41 12.63 36.15
CA GLU A 155 21.63 13.82 35.83
C GLU A 155 20.49 13.53 34.84
N LEU A 156 20.53 12.38 34.15
CA LEU A 156 19.48 11.98 33.22
C LEU A 156 18.13 11.80 33.93
N THR A 157 17.12 12.41 33.34
CA THR A 157 15.72 12.23 33.71
C THR A 157 15.28 10.78 33.53
N LYS A 158 14.10 10.44 34.06
CA LYS A 158 13.55 9.10 33.86
C LYS A 158 13.27 8.81 32.39
N ASP A 159 12.84 9.81 31.63
CA ASP A 159 12.48 9.65 30.22
C ASP A 159 13.73 9.54 29.33
N GLU A 160 14.77 10.36 29.56
CA GLU A 160 16.06 10.20 28.85
C GLU A 160 16.70 8.83 29.08
N ARG A 161 16.52 8.25 30.27
CA ARG A 161 16.98 6.88 30.54
C ARG A 161 16.17 5.82 29.81
N LYS A 162 14.87 6.04 29.63
CA LYS A 162 14.03 5.17 28.80
C LYS A 162 14.43 5.28 27.34
N ASP A 163 14.71 6.48 26.83
CA ASP A 163 15.18 6.69 25.46
C ASP A 163 16.47 5.90 25.20
N LEU A 164 17.41 5.92 26.15
CA LEU A 164 18.65 5.15 26.03
C LEU A 164 18.39 3.63 25.98
N GLN A 165 17.46 3.12 26.79
CA GLN A 165 17.03 1.72 26.72
C GLN A 165 16.34 1.39 25.38
N SER A 166 15.53 2.30 24.85
CA SER A 166 14.89 2.17 23.52
C SER A 166 15.93 2.09 22.41
N TRP A 167 16.95 2.95 22.42
CA TRP A 167 18.03 2.95 21.43
C TRP A 167 18.87 1.67 21.52
N LEU A 168 19.23 1.23 22.73
CA LEU A 168 19.97 -0.05 22.93
C LEU A 168 19.16 -1.26 22.50
N LYS A 169 17.84 -1.23 22.73
CA LYS A 169 16.92 -2.30 22.31
C LYS A 169 16.85 -2.40 20.80
N TRP A 170 16.72 -1.25 20.15
CA TRP A 170 16.75 -1.19 18.69
C TRP A 170 18.07 -1.70 18.12
N ALA A 171 19.20 -1.28 18.69
CA ALA A 171 20.52 -1.71 18.23
C ALA A 171 20.80 -3.21 18.49
N GLY A 172 19.85 -3.95 19.08
CA GLY A 172 19.93 -5.40 19.30
C GLY A 172 20.57 -5.81 20.63
N TYR A 173 20.92 -4.85 21.50
CA TYR A 173 21.67 -5.12 22.72
C TYR A 173 20.80 -5.28 23.97
N TYR A 174 19.55 -4.80 23.96
CA TYR A 174 18.66 -4.79 25.13
C TYR A 174 17.31 -5.49 24.87
N ASN A 175 17.06 -6.62 25.53
CA ASN A 175 15.87 -7.45 25.27
C ASN A 175 14.76 -7.31 26.32
N SER A 176 14.93 -6.47 27.34
CA SER A 176 13.99 -6.34 28.46
C SER A 176 12.96 -5.20 28.25
N ALA A 177 12.09 -5.01 29.26
CA ALA A 177 11.15 -3.89 29.29
C ALA A 177 11.87 -2.54 29.45
N ILE A 178 11.31 -1.49 28.86
CA ILE A 178 11.82 -0.11 28.97
C ILE A 178 11.19 0.51 30.22
N ASP A 179 11.98 0.69 31.27
CA ASP A 179 11.54 1.15 32.59
C ASP A 179 12.34 2.36 33.11
N GLY A 180 13.42 2.73 32.43
CA GLY A 180 14.37 3.77 32.83
C GLY A 180 15.30 3.35 33.97
N ALA A 181 15.31 2.08 34.35
CA ALA A 181 16.16 1.56 35.43
C ALA A 181 17.43 0.90 34.89
N PHE A 182 18.60 1.46 35.20
CA PHE A 182 19.89 0.94 34.74
C PHE A 182 20.44 -0.15 35.65
N GLY A 183 19.78 -1.31 35.62
CA GLY A 183 20.21 -2.52 36.30
C GLY A 183 21.31 -3.28 35.55
N ARG A 184 21.63 -4.49 36.04
CA ARG A 184 22.66 -5.37 35.43
C ARG A 184 22.41 -5.63 33.93
N GLY A 185 21.13 -5.76 33.54
CA GLY A 185 20.73 -5.94 32.14
C GLY A 185 21.17 -4.77 31.26
N THR A 186 20.68 -3.55 31.54
CA THR A 186 21.02 -2.35 30.75
C THR A 186 22.53 -2.04 30.77
N ARG A 187 23.21 -2.26 31.90
CA ARG A 187 24.67 -2.13 32.01
C ARG A 187 25.41 -3.07 31.07
N GLY A 188 24.98 -4.34 31.02
CA GLY A 188 25.53 -5.33 30.09
C GLY A 188 25.28 -4.95 28.64
N SER A 189 24.09 -4.44 28.32
CA SER A 189 23.74 -3.98 26.97
C SER A 189 24.57 -2.76 26.53
N MET A 190 24.80 -1.79 27.42
CA MET A 190 25.70 -0.66 27.16
C MET A 190 27.14 -1.14 26.92
N GLY A 191 27.62 -2.11 27.72
CA GLY A 191 28.95 -2.69 27.54
C GLY A 191 29.11 -3.47 26.24
N ALA A 192 28.08 -4.24 25.85
CA ALA A 192 28.07 -4.96 24.58
C ALA A 192 28.05 -4.00 23.38
N TRP A 193 27.21 -2.96 23.42
CA TRP A 193 27.21 -1.91 22.39
C TRP A 193 28.56 -1.18 22.33
N GLN A 194 29.18 -0.88 23.48
CA GLN A 194 30.52 -0.27 23.54
C GLN A 194 31.56 -1.16 22.86
N ALA A 195 31.60 -2.45 23.19
CA ALA A 195 32.54 -3.40 22.61
C ALA A 195 32.41 -3.48 21.09
N ASP A 196 31.17 -3.61 20.58
CA ASP A 196 30.89 -3.71 19.14
C ASP A 196 31.15 -2.40 18.39
N ASN A 197 31.24 -1.27 19.09
CA ASN A 197 31.60 0.04 18.53
C ASN A 197 33.07 0.43 18.77
N GLY A 198 33.91 -0.50 19.26
CA GLY A 198 35.35 -0.29 19.46
C GLY A 198 35.72 0.47 20.73
N TYR A 199 34.79 0.63 21.68
CA TYR A 199 35.02 1.29 22.97
C TYR A 199 35.31 0.28 24.09
N GLU A 200 35.94 0.75 25.18
CA GLU A 200 36.05 -0.03 26.40
C GLU A 200 34.65 -0.31 26.99
N ALA A 201 34.37 -1.59 27.28
CA ALA A 201 33.08 -2.08 27.76
C ALA A 201 32.84 -1.76 29.25
N THR A 202 32.77 -0.47 29.58
CA THR A 202 32.60 0.03 30.96
C THR A 202 31.16 -0.15 31.48
N GLY A 203 30.19 -0.35 30.58
CA GLY A 203 28.77 -0.46 30.89
C GLY A 203 28.14 0.87 31.33
N VAL A 204 28.84 1.99 31.12
CA VAL A 204 28.36 3.36 31.35
C VAL A 204 28.71 4.16 30.10
N LEU A 205 27.71 4.61 29.37
CA LEU A 205 27.93 5.38 28.14
C LEU A 205 28.34 6.82 28.48
N THR A 206 29.42 7.31 27.88
CA THR A 206 29.80 8.74 27.93
C THR A 206 28.78 9.60 27.21
N THR A 207 28.80 10.92 27.43
CA THR A 207 27.93 11.86 26.69
C THR A 207 28.07 11.71 25.17
N MET A 208 29.31 11.60 24.66
CA MET A 208 29.59 11.33 23.25
C MET A 208 29.01 9.99 22.78
N GLN A 209 29.16 8.92 23.57
CA GLN A 209 28.65 7.60 23.21
C GLN A 209 27.11 7.55 23.18
N ARG A 210 26.44 8.22 24.13
CA ARG A 210 24.98 8.38 24.10
C ARG A 210 24.53 9.14 22.85
N ALA A 211 25.25 10.19 22.46
CA ALA A 211 24.99 10.93 21.22
C ALA A 211 25.23 10.08 19.96
N LYS A 212 26.27 9.24 19.92
CA LYS A 212 26.53 8.30 18.81
C LYS A 212 25.45 7.23 18.70
N LEU A 213 25.07 6.60 19.82
CA LEU A 213 23.97 5.63 19.86
C LEU A 213 22.65 6.28 19.38
N ARG A 214 22.38 7.51 19.83
CA ARG A 214 21.25 8.30 19.33
C ARG A 214 21.34 8.53 17.82
N ALA A 215 22.49 8.92 17.30
CA ALA A 215 22.68 9.14 15.87
C ALA A 215 22.48 7.86 15.05
N GLN A 216 22.98 6.70 15.52
CA GLN A 216 22.73 5.40 14.91
C GLN A 216 21.23 5.06 14.87
N TYR A 217 20.53 5.32 15.98
CA TYR A 217 19.09 5.13 16.07
C TYR A 217 18.31 6.00 15.06
N PHE A 218 18.77 7.23 14.83
CA PHE A 218 18.16 8.18 13.89
C PHE A 218 18.68 8.09 12.45
N ALA A 219 19.71 7.27 12.16
CA ALA A 219 20.23 7.10 10.81
C ALA A 219 19.17 6.56 9.83
N VAL A 220 18.22 5.76 10.32
CA VAL A 220 17.07 5.28 9.51
C VAL A 220 16.12 6.42 9.09
N LEU A 221 16.16 7.55 9.81
CA LEU A 221 15.41 8.78 9.55
C LEU A 221 16.23 9.81 8.75
N GLU A 222 17.41 9.44 8.24
CA GLU A 222 18.19 10.32 7.38
C GLU A 222 17.36 10.73 6.16
N GLY A 223 17.31 12.04 5.89
CA GLY A 223 16.44 12.63 4.87
C GLY A 223 15.03 13.03 5.34
N MET A 224 14.60 12.67 6.55
CA MET A 224 13.27 13.05 7.07
C MET A 224 13.24 14.49 7.61
N ASP A 225 14.38 15.05 8.01
CA ASP A 225 14.51 16.41 8.55
C ASP A 225 13.44 16.71 9.63
N LEU A 226 13.47 15.91 10.70
CA LEU A 226 12.60 16.06 11.86
C LEU A 226 12.83 17.42 12.52
N ARG A 227 11.82 18.30 12.41
CA ARG A 227 11.84 19.65 12.97
C ARG A 227 10.67 19.84 13.90
N LEU A 228 10.91 20.54 15.02
CA LEU A 228 9.83 21.02 15.87
C LEU A 228 9.03 22.07 15.07
N VAL A 229 7.78 21.75 14.81
CA VAL A 229 6.81 22.65 14.18
C VAL A 229 5.89 23.16 15.27
N SER A 230 5.86 24.48 15.42
CA SER A 230 4.96 25.18 16.33
C SER A 230 3.86 25.86 15.53
N ASP A 231 2.62 25.42 15.76
CA ASP A 231 1.43 26.03 15.18
C ASP A 231 0.63 26.73 16.28
N PRO A 232 0.80 28.05 16.47
CA PRO A 232 0.11 28.80 17.53
C PRO A 232 -1.39 28.97 17.24
N GLU A 233 -1.83 28.88 15.99
CA GLU A 233 -3.25 28.97 15.65
C GLU A 233 -3.98 27.68 16.07
N ALA A 234 -3.39 26.52 15.77
CA ALA A 234 -3.87 25.23 16.25
C ALA A 234 -3.57 25.00 17.75
N GLY A 235 -2.59 25.73 18.30
CA GLY A 235 -2.07 25.54 19.64
C GLY A 235 -1.43 24.16 19.83
N ILE A 236 -0.61 23.73 18.86
CA ILE A 236 0.08 22.43 18.87
C ILE A 236 1.54 22.66 18.53
N ASP A 237 2.43 22.10 19.36
CA ASP A 237 3.85 21.94 19.05
C ASP A 237 4.14 20.44 18.87
N MET A 238 4.81 20.07 17.77
CA MET A 238 5.16 18.66 17.50
C MET A 238 6.34 18.55 16.53
N GLN A 239 7.17 17.51 16.68
CA GLN A 239 8.19 17.20 15.69
C GLN A 239 7.57 16.54 14.46
N LEU A 240 7.83 17.10 13.28
CA LEU A 240 7.33 16.63 11.99
C LEU A 240 8.49 16.36 11.02
N PRO A 241 8.38 15.35 10.12
CA PRO A 241 9.39 15.07 9.11
C PRO A 241 9.32 16.05 7.94
N MET A 242 9.80 17.27 8.15
CA MET A 242 9.65 18.38 7.20
C MET A 242 10.48 18.22 5.92
N GLY A 243 11.33 17.20 5.84
CA GLY A 243 12.09 16.85 4.63
C GLY A 243 11.24 16.18 3.55
N ILE A 244 10.08 15.62 3.94
CA ILE A 244 9.15 14.92 3.05
C ILE A 244 7.71 15.46 3.13
N LEU A 245 7.52 16.58 3.82
CA LEU A 245 6.23 17.25 3.95
C LEU A 245 6.24 18.61 3.23
N SER A 246 5.10 19.00 2.69
CA SER A 246 4.88 20.31 2.08
C SER A 246 4.70 21.39 3.15
N GLN A 247 4.58 22.64 2.72
CA GLN A 247 4.06 23.69 3.59
C GLN A 247 2.61 23.36 4.01
N PRO A 248 2.20 23.77 5.23
CA PRO A 248 0.88 23.47 5.73
C PRO A 248 -0.22 24.22 4.96
N VAL A 249 -1.35 23.55 4.79
CA VAL A 249 -2.61 24.15 4.35
C VAL A 249 -3.62 24.01 5.49
N THR A 250 -4.14 25.14 5.97
CA THR A 250 -5.14 25.16 7.03
C THR A 250 -6.53 25.11 6.41
N GLU A 251 -7.31 24.08 6.77
CA GLU A 251 -8.74 23.95 6.45
C GLU A 251 -9.41 23.35 7.69
N PHE A 252 -10.16 24.16 8.44
CA PHE A 252 -10.73 23.76 9.72
C PHE A 252 -11.48 22.41 9.64
N PRO A 253 -11.28 21.47 10.59
CA PRO A 253 -10.50 21.57 11.84
C PRO A 253 -9.04 21.09 11.71
N PHE A 254 -8.48 21.09 10.51
CA PHE A 254 -7.18 20.49 10.20
C PHE A 254 -6.12 21.52 9.76
N VAL A 255 -4.88 21.27 10.18
CA VAL A 255 -3.68 21.80 9.51
C VAL A 255 -3.04 20.64 8.77
N GLN A 256 -2.95 20.72 7.45
CA GLN A 256 -2.61 19.60 6.57
C GLN A 256 -1.21 19.77 6.01
N PHE A 257 -0.39 18.74 6.16
CA PHE A 257 0.94 18.64 5.58
C PHE A 257 0.90 17.48 4.58
N ASP A 258 0.92 17.81 3.29
CA ASP A 258 0.95 16.83 2.21
C ASP A 258 2.36 16.33 1.95
N ALA A 259 2.48 15.26 1.17
CA ALA A 259 3.78 14.74 0.76
C ALA A 259 4.56 15.78 -0.06
N SER A 260 5.85 15.90 0.24
CA SER A 260 6.84 16.51 -0.64
C SER A 260 7.90 15.46 -1.00
N GLY A 261 8.21 15.33 -2.29
CA GLY A 261 9.16 14.31 -2.78
C GLY A 261 8.55 12.92 -2.97
N ASP A 262 9.33 11.88 -2.68
CA ASP A 262 9.08 10.49 -3.13
C ASP A 262 8.30 9.63 -2.13
N VAL A 263 8.20 10.05 -0.86
CA VAL A 263 7.46 9.32 0.16
C VAL A 263 6.05 9.90 0.25
N PRO A 264 5.00 9.16 -0.13
CA PRO A 264 3.61 9.63 -0.06
C PRO A 264 3.09 9.64 1.39
N ALA A 265 3.76 10.40 2.27
CA ALA A 265 3.36 10.60 3.65
C ALA A 265 2.47 11.83 3.77
N LYS A 266 1.55 11.81 4.73
CA LYS A 266 0.70 12.96 5.06
C LYS A 266 0.60 13.09 6.58
N VAL A 267 0.63 14.32 7.08
CA VAL A 267 0.36 14.61 8.49
C VAL A 267 -0.80 15.59 8.60
N LEU A 268 -1.70 15.34 9.54
CA LEU A 268 -2.76 16.27 9.93
C LEU A 268 -2.55 16.66 11.38
N LEU A 269 -2.58 17.96 11.69
CA LEU A 269 -2.83 18.43 13.05
C LEU A 269 -4.31 18.72 13.18
N ILE A 270 -4.91 18.30 14.28
CA ILE A 270 -6.34 18.42 14.53
C ILE A 270 -6.52 19.37 15.69
N SER A 271 -7.26 20.46 15.50
CA SER A 271 -7.54 21.41 16.57
C SER A 271 -8.91 22.05 16.40
N GLN A 272 -9.78 21.90 17.40
CA GLN A 272 -11.07 22.58 17.45
C GLN A 272 -11.56 22.72 18.90
N ALA A 273 -12.40 23.73 19.13
CA ALA A 273 -13.15 23.84 20.38
C ALA A 273 -14.32 22.85 20.38
N GLY A 274 -14.65 22.28 21.52
CA GLY A 274 -15.78 21.37 21.61
C GLY A 274 -15.86 20.58 22.91
N ASP A 275 -16.87 19.73 22.95
CA ASP A 275 -17.15 18.83 24.06
C ASP A 275 -17.05 17.36 23.62
N GLN A 276 -17.56 16.44 24.44
CA GLN A 276 -17.57 15.02 24.14
C GLN A 276 -18.41 14.69 22.89
N ASN A 277 -19.50 15.41 22.62
CA ASN A 277 -20.31 15.19 21.43
C ASN A 277 -19.54 15.63 20.18
N THR A 278 -18.84 16.77 20.24
CA THR A 278 -17.96 17.22 19.16
C THR A 278 -16.83 16.22 18.90
N LEU A 279 -16.24 15.64 19.96
CA LEU A 279 -15.22 14.59 19.85
C LEU A 279 -15.77 13.34 19.15
N PHE A 280 -17.00 12.93 19.49
CA PHE A 280 -17.64 11.75 18.90
C PHE A 280 -18.02 11.98 17.44
N GLY A 281 -18.51 13.18 17.11
CA GLY A 281 -18.76 13.58 15.72
C GLY A 281 -17.48 13.59 14.89
N LEU A 282 -16.36 14.09 15.44
CA LEU A 282 -15.07 14.02 14.77
C LEU A 282 -14.62 12.56 14.55
N TYR A 283 -14.82 11.68 15.52
CA TYR A 283 -14.51 10.26 15.37
C TYR A 283 -15.31 9.60 14.23
N ASP A 284 -16.59 9.94 14.10
CA ASP A 284 -17.43 9.43 13.02
C ASP A 284 -16.99 10.00 11.66
N ILE A 285 -16.68 11.30 11.61
CA ILE A 285 -16.11 11.98 10.43
C ILE A 285 -14.79 11.33 9.99
N MET A 286 -13.84 11.11 10.89
CA MET A 286 -12.52 10.58 10.52
C MET A 286 -12.61 9.22 9.82
N GLN A 287 -13.61 8.39 10.16
CA GLN A 287 -13.78 7.06 9.57
C GLN A 287 -14.34 7.08 8.14
N THR A 288 -14.96 8.19 7.71
CA THR A 288 -15.46 8.34 6.34
C THR A 288 -14.36 8.78 5.37
N LEU A 289 -13.26 9.33 5.88
CA LEU A 289 -12.14 9.82 5.07
C LEU A 289 -11.33 8.66 4.45
N GLU A 290 -10.85 8.85 3.23
CA GLU A 290 -10.04 7.84 2.53
C GLU A 290 -8.71 7.55 3.23
N ILE A 291 -8.12 8.58 3.84
CA ILE A 291 -6.87 8.52 4.61
C ILE A 291 -6.98 7.66 5.88
N VAL A 292 -8.18 7.25 6.31
CA VAL A 292 -8.39 6.33 7.42
C VAL A 292 -9.03 5.04 6.91
N PRO A 293 -8.25 4.06 6.43
CA PRO A 293 -8.78 2.80 5.94
C PRO A 293 -9.62 2.01 6.96
N LEU A 294 -10.39 1.04 6.45
CA LEU A 294 -11.37 0.28 7.23
C LEU A 294 -10.76 -0.79 8.15
N GLU A 295 -9.58 -1.31 7.87
CA GLU A 295 -8.94 -2.30 8.75
C GLU A 295 -8.09 -1.63 9.82
N GLY A 296 -8.02 -2.19 11.02
CA GLY A 296 -7.19 -1.69 12.12
C GLY A 296 -7.97 -1.29 13.37
N GLU A 297 -7.22 -0.89 14.41
CA GLU A 297 -7.75 -0.61 15.74
C GLU A 297 -8.71 0.59 15.74
N ARG A 298 -9.85 0.43 16.42
CA ARG A 298 -10.83 1.50 16.65
C ARG A 298 -11.19 1.52 18.13
N SER A 299 -10.72 2.54 18.83
CA SER A 299 -10.99 2.71 20.26
C SER A 299 -11.47 4.12 20.53
N ARG A 300 -12.71 4.25 21.03
CA ARG A 300 -13.28 5.52 21.50
C ARG A 300 -13.55 5.44 23.00
N LYS A 301 -13.01 6.40 23.74
CA LYS A 301 -13.22 6.63 25.18
C LYS A 301 -13.93 7.97 25.39
N ASP A 302 -14.33 8.28 26.62
CA ASP A 302 -15.09 9.51 26.93
C ASP A 302 -14.38 10.81 26.54
N LYS A 303 -13.04 10.84 26.57
CA LYS A 303 -12.22 12.03 26.30
C LYS A 303 -11.11 11.80 25.29
N SER A 304 -11.08 10.66 24.62
CA SER A 304 -10.08 10.41 23.58
C SER A 304 -10.52 9.32 22.63
N PHE A 305 -9.92 9.30 21.46
CA PHE A 305 -10.00 8.15 20.57
C PHE A 305 -8.68 7.89 19.87
N VAL A 306 -8.50 6.64 19.48
CA VAL A 306 -7.41 6.17 18.62
C VAL A 306 -8.04 5.44 17.44
N LEU A 307 -7.61 5.79 16.24
CA LEU A 307 -7.96 5.11 15.00
C LEU A 307 -6.67 4.69 14.31
N THR A 308 -6.51 3.41 14.04
CA THR A 308 -5.49 2.91 13.12
C THR A 308 -6.20 2.34 11.90
N GLY A 309 -5.79 2.79 10.72
CA GLY A 309 -6.33 2.36 9.44
C GLY A 309 -5.25 1.68 8.59
N GLN A 310 -5.55 0.56 7.95
CA GLN A 310 -4.65 -0.09 7.00
C GLN A 310 -5.40 -0.60 5.77
N ASN A 311 -4.75 -0.50 4.61
CA ASN A 311 -5.12 -1.20 3.39
C ASN A 311 -3.85 -1.63 2.62
N LEU A 312 -4.00 -1.94 1.33
CA LEU A 312 -2.88 -2.38 0.48
C LEU A 312 -1.91 -1.26 0.08
N THR A 313 -2.20 0.01 0.37
CA THR A 313 -1.38 1.15 -0.06
C THR A 313 -0.83 1.96 1.11
N ILE A 314 -1.63 2.15 2.17
CA ILE A 314 -1.30 3.03 3.29
C ILE A 314 -1.60 2.38 4.65
N VAL A 315 -0.88 2.87 5.65
CA VAL A 315 -1.18 2.71 7.08
C VAL A 315 -1.35 4.11 7.66
N SER A 316 -2.43 4.34 8.40
CA SER A 316 -2.67 5.58 9.11
C SER A 316 -2.88 5.37 10.60
N HIS A 317 -2.50 6.37 11.38
CA HIS A 317 -2.69 6.41 12.82
C HIS A 317 -3.16 7.79 13.24
N THR A 318 -4.29 7.84 13.94
CA THR A 318 -4.90 9.06 14.47
C THR A 318 -5.04 8.93 15.99
N GLU A 319 -4.56 9.94 16.71
CA GLU A 319 -4.76 10.06 18.16
C GLU A 319 -5.32 11.44 18.49
N VAL A 320 -6.46 11.46 19.18
CA VAL A 320 -7.17 12.70 19.53
C VAL A 320 -7.63 12.65 20.98
N SER A 321 -7.51 13.76 21.69
CA SER A 321 -8.03 13.90 23.04
C SER A 321 -8.75 15.23 23.28
N LEU A 322 -9.71 15.21 24.21
CA LEU A 322 -10.47 16.35 24.70
C LEU A 322 -9.92 16.78 26.07
N LYS A 323 -9.48 18.02 26.18
CA LYS A 323 -9.00 18.62 27.43
C LYS A 323 -9.36 20.10 27.46
N ASP A 324 -9.92 20.57 28.57
CA ASP A 324 -10.26 21.98 28.81
C ASP A 324 -11.11 22.64 27.70
N GLY A 325 -12.08 21.89 27.15
CA GLY A 325 -12.94 22.36 26.05
C GLY A 325 -12.30 22.37 24.67
N HIS A 326 -11.09 21.79 24.55
CA HIS A 326 -10.33 21.75 23.30
C HIS A 326 -10.02 20.32 22.88
N ILE A 327 -10.40 20.00 21.65
CA ILE A 327 -10.08 18.75 20.98
C ILE A 327 -8.80 18.98 20.20
N LYS A 328 -7.74 18.27 20.56
CA LYS A 328 -6.45 18.33 19.88
C LYS A 328 -5.91 16.93 19.63
N GLY A 329 -5.19 16.78 18.52
CA GLY A 329 -4.59 15.51 18.13
C GLY A 329 -3.87 15.62 16.81
N PHE A 330 -3.53 14.47 16.24
CA PHE A 330 -2.88 14.40 14.95
C PHE A 330 -3.24 13.10 14.21
N THR A 331 -2.96 13.08 12.91
CA THR A 331 -2.96 11.87 12.08
C THR A 331 -1.64 11.77 11.34
N LEU A 332 -1.05 10.58 11.32
CA LEU A 332 0.08 10.22 10.45
C LEU A 332 -0.41 9.20 9.43
N VAL A 333 -0.23 9.48 8.14
CA VAL A 333 -0.48 8.56 7.02
C VAL A 333 0.86 8.22 6.38
N TRP A 334 1.10 6.94 6.11
CA TRP A 334 2.36 6.45 5.58
C TRP A 334 2.14 5.32 4.57
N PRO A 335 3.00 5.17 3.54
CA PRO A 335 2.93 4.02 2.64
C PRO A 335 3.20 2.68 3.34
N ILE A 336 2.54 1.63 2.87
CA ILE A 336 2.90 0.25 3.27
C ILE A 336 4.29 -0.12 2.74
N GLY A 337 5.01 -1.00 3.44
CA GLY A 337 6.36 -1.44 3.05
C GLY A 337 7.50 -0.63 3.68
N ASP A 338 7.20 0.43 4.43
CA ASP A 338 8.18 1.25 5.18
C ASP A 338 7.78 1.41 6.66
N GLU A 339 7.35 0.29 7.24
CA GLU A 339 6.77 0.24 8.58
C GLU A 339 7.77 0.59 9.69
N GLU A 340 9.03 0.21 9.52
CA GLU A 340 10.08 0.53 10.48
C GLU A 340 10.28 2.05 10.61
N ARG A 341 10.33 2.77 9.49
CA ARG A 341 10.44 4.23 9.50
C ARG A 341 9.18 4.88 10.04
N ARG A 342 8.00 4.40 9.63
CA ARG A 342 6.70 4.88 10.13
C ARG A 342 6.61 4.82 11.65
N SER A 343 6.92 3.66 12.23
CA SER A 343 6.81 3.43 13.67
C SER A 343 7.71 4.35 14.48
N ARG A 344 8.91 4.67 13.96
CA ARG A 344 9.82 5.66 14.56
C ARG A 344 9.27 7.07 14.51
N ILE A 345 8.86 7.51 13.32
CA ILE A 345 8.30 8.85 13.13
C ILE A 345 7.07 9.03 14.02
N LEU A 346 6.20 8.03 14.08
CA LEU A 346 5.06 8.04 14.98
C LEU A 346 5.48 8.18 16.44
N GLY A 347 6.49 7.43 16.88
CA GLY A 347 7.02 7.52 18.25
C GLY A 347 7.56 8.91 18.59
N GLU A 348 8.33 9.53 17.69
CA GLU A 348 8.85 10.90 17.89
C GLU A 348 7.73 11.95 17.90
N MET A 349 6.73 11.81 17.02
CA MET A 349 5.54 12.67 17.01
C MET A 349 4.77 12.56 18.34
N GLN A 350 4.51 11.32 18.81
CA GLN A 350 3.82 11.07 20.07
C GLN A 350 4.59 11.63 21.28
N ALA A 351 5.91 11.44 21.32
CA ALA A 351 6.75 11.91 22.41
C ALA A 351 6.87 13.44 22.45
N SER A 352 6.82 14.11 21.29
CA SER A 352 6.96 15.57 21.18
C SER A 352 5.65 16.34 21.19
N PHE A 353 4.50 15.67 21.02
CA PHE A 353 3.19 16.33 20.97
C PHE A 353 2.90 17.12 22.25
N THR A 354 2.81 18.44 22.12
CA THR A 354 2.56 19.36 23.22
C THR A 354 1.39 20.28 22.89
N ARG A 355 0.48 20.44 23.86
CA ARG A 355 -0.65 21.36 23.76
C ARG A 355 -0.22 22.75 24.24
N THR A 356 -0.32 23.73 23.36
CA THR A 356 -0.11 25.15 23.68
C THR A 356 -1.44 25.91 23.71
N GLU A 357 -1.38 27.21 24.02
CA GLU A 357 -2.52 28.11 23.89
C GLU A 357 -2.87 28.30 22.41
N GLY A 358 -4.16 28.50 22.11
CA GLY A 358 -4.66 28.60 20.73
C GLY A 358 -5.54 27.43 20.33
N VAL A 359 -6.50 27.70 19.45
CA VAL A 359 -7.46 26.76 18.87
C VAL A 359 -7.82 27.30 17.50
N LEU A 360 -7.87 26.44 16.48
CA LEU A 360 -8.21 26.90 15.13
C LEU A 360 -9.59 27.57 15.12
N ASP A 361 -9.66 28.72 14.44
CA ASP A 361 -10.92 29.39 14.16
C ASP A 361 -11.74 28.53 13.17
N PRO A 362 -13.02 28.26 13.42
CA PRO A 362 -13.92 27.63 12.44
C PRO A 362 -13.98 28.34 11.08
N ALA A 363 -13.60 29.63 11.01
CA ALA A 363 -13.49 30.38 9.77
C ALA A 363 -12.10 30.27 9.10
N ALA A 364 -11.15 29.55 9.68
CA ALA A 364 -9.82 29.35 9.11
C ALA A 364 -9.87 28.40 7.91
N GLY A 365 -9.37 28.89 6.77
CA GLY A 365 -9.35 28.16 5.51
C GLY A 365 -9.67 29.06 4.32
N SER A 366 -9.29 28.62 3.13
CA SER A 366 -9.45 29.42 1.93
C SER A 366 -10.87 29.34 1.35
N ASN A 367 -11.70 28.39 1.80
CA ASN A 367 -12.99 28.04 1.19
C ASN A 367 -12.91 27.85 -0.35
N SER A 368 -11.70 27.69 -0.90
CA SER A 368 -11.46 27.83 -2.34
C SER A 368 -11.77 26.56 -3.12
N THR A 369 -11.79 25.41 -2.44
CA THR A 369 -12.10 24.08 -2.99
C THR A 369 -13.36 23.52 -2.34
N GLN A 370 -14.50 24.17 -2.60
CA GLN A 370 -15.82 23.62 -2.25
C GLN A 370 -16.19 22.53 -3.25
N SER A 371 -15.84 21.28 -2.93
CA SER A 371 -16.37 20.10 -3.62
C SER A 371 -17.23 19.31 -2.65
N ILE A 372 -18.36 18.79 -3.10
CA ILE A 372 -19.27 17.94 -2.28
C ILE A 372 -18.53 16.71 -1.74
N ASP A 373 -17.49 16.29 -2.44
CA ASP A 373 -16.66 15.13 -2.17
C ASP A 373 -15.47 15.39 -1.23
N LEU A 374 -15.32 16.63 -0.75
CA LEU A 374 -14.25 17.01 0.15
C LEU A 374 -14.86 17.39 1.51
N LEU A 375 -14.28 16.85 2.57
CA LEU A 375 -14.55 17.29 3.93
C LEU A 375 -13.30 17.99 4.46
N SER A 376 -13.37 19.32 4.54
CA SER A 376 -12.22 20.16 4.94
C SER A 376 -10.99 19.90 4.08
N GLY A 377 -11.13 19.79 2.76
CA GLY A 377 -10.02 19.51 1.83
C GLY A 377 -9.54 18.05 1.79
N LEU A 378 -10.12 17.16 2.59
CA LEU A 378 -9.82 15.73 2.60
C LEU A 378 -10.86 14.94 1.81
N GLU A 379 -10.42 13.98 1.01
CA GLU A 379 -11.31 13.13 0.21
C GLU A 379 -12.12 12.18 1.09
N ILE A 380 -13.44 12.20 0.92
CA ILE A 380 -14.32 11.19 1.48
C ILE A 380 -14.20 9.91 0.65
N ARG A 381 -14.26 8.75 1.33
CA ARG A 381 -14.25 7.46 0.65
C ARG A 381 -15.47 7.36 -0.26
N LYS A 382 -15.23 7.04 -1.53
CA LYS A 382 -16.30 6.80 -2.52
C LYS A 382 -16.38 5.32 -2.88
N PRO A 383 -17.57 4.84 -3.24
CA PRO A 383 -17.67 3.54 -3.89
C PRO A 383 -16.91 3.58 -5.22
N LYS A 384 -16.31 2.44 -5.58
CA LYS A 384 -15.72 2.19 -6.90
C LYS A 384 -16.75 2.39 -8.01
N MET A 385 -17.99 2.00 -7.73
CA MET A 385 -19.11 2.04 -8.65
C MET A 385 -20.41 2.03 -7.85
N SER A 386 -21.41 2.78 -8.31
CA SER A 386 -22.77 2.65 -7.82
C SER A 386 -23.73 2.33 -8.96
N ARG A 387 -24.73 1.50 -8.66
CA ARG A 387 -25.78 1.04 -9.57
C ARG A 387 -27.11 1.03 -8.86
N SER A 388 -28.15 0.72 -9.61
CA SER A 388 -29.48 0.54 -9.07
C SER A 388 -29.75 -0.92 -8.76
N GLY A 389 -30.64 -1.15 -7.81
CA GLY A 389 -31.29 -2.43 -7.59
C GLY A 389 -32.75 -2.19 -7.22
N PHE A 390 -33.47 -3.26 -6.92
CA PHE A 390 -34.81 -3.14 -6.32
C PHE A 390 -35.11 -4.27 -5.35
N PHE A 391 -35.96 -3.97 -4.38
CA PHE A 391 -36.38 -4.93 -3.37
C PHE A 391 -37.38 -5.94 -3.94
N VAL A 392 -37.22 -7.21 -3.59
CA VAL A 392 -38.11 -8.31 -4.00
C VAL A 392 -38.86 -8.96 -2.85
N ASP A 393 -38.47 -8.66 -1.60
CA ASP A 393 -39.18 -9.11 -0.41
C ASP A 393 -39.10 -8.09 0.74
N ASN A 394 -39.92 -8.30 1.76
CA ASN A 394 -39.99 -7.41 2.94
C ASN A 394 -38.83 -7.62 3.93
N ASN A 395 -37.92 -8.56 3.65
CA ASN A 395 -36.71 -8.77 4.43
C ASN A 395 -35.53 -7.95 3.90
N GLY A 396 -35.74 -7.20 2.81
CA GLY A 396 -34.73 -6.35 2.19
C GLY A 396 -33.87 -7.08 1.16
N THR A 397 -34.28 -8.25 0.67
CA THR A 397 -33.58 -8.91 -0.44
C THR A 397 -33.65 -8.04 -1.69
N VAL A 398 -32.52 -7.83 -2.35
CA VAL A 398 -32.35 -6.93 -3.50
C VAL A 398 -31.89 -7.70 -4.71
N ILE A 399 -32.41 -7.34 -5.88
CA ILE A 399 -31.89 -7.74 -7.18
C ILE A 399 -31.15 -6.56 -7.81
N THR A 400 -30.02 -6.86 -8.43
CA THR A 400 -29.23 -5.89 -9.22
C THR A 400 -28.44 -6.65 -10.30
N THR A 401 -27.54 -5.98 -11.02
CA THR A 401 -26.68 -6.59 -12.03
C THR A 401 -25.39 -7.14 -11.44
N VAL A 402 -24.78 -8.10 -12.13
CA VAL A 402 -23.46 -8.65 -11.74
C VAL A 402 -22.40 -7.56 -11.67
N GLU A 403 -22.39 -6.62 -12.62
CA GLU A 403 -21.41 -5.52 -12.64
C GLU A 403 -21.46 -4.64 -11.39
N ALA A 404 -22.61 -4.55 -10.72
CA ALA A 404 -22.77 -3.76 -9.50
C ALA A 404 -22.02 -4.35 -8.30
N VAL A 405 -21.66 -5.64 -8.36
CA VAL A 405 -21.07 -6.38 -7.23
C VAL A 405 -19.79 -7.13 -7.58
N GLN A 406 -19.39 -7.14 -8.85
CA GLN A 406 -18.22 -7.87 -9.30
C GLN A 406 -16.92 -7.19 -8.83
N SER A 407 -16.02 -7.99 -8.24
CA SER A 407 -14.71 -7.53 -7.74
C SER A 407 -14.83 -6.40 -6.70
N CYS A 408 -15.87 -6.44 -5.86
CA CYS A 408 -16.02 -5.59 -4.70
C CYS A 408 -15.52 -6.34 -3.46
N THR A 409 -14.81 -5.66 -2.56
CA THR A 409 -14.49 -6.21 -1.23
C THR A 409 -15.68 -6.10 -0.28
N ARG A 410 -16.55 -5.11 -0.51
CA ARG A 410 -17.76 -4.86 0.25
C ARG A 410 -18.85 -4.25 -0.64
N VAL A 411 -20.10 -4.61 -0.38
CA VAL A 411 -21.29 -4.06 -1.04
C VAL A 411 -22.21 -3.42 0.00
N THR A 412 -22.77 -2.25 -0.30
CA THR A 412 -23.80 -1.61 0.54
C THR A 412 -25.06 -1.24 -0.22
N LEU A 413 -26.17 -1.13 0.52
CA LEU A 413 -27.49 -0.67 0.08
C LEU A 413 -27.82 0.66 0.78
N GLU A 414 -28.46 1.62 0.08
CA GLU A 414 -28.78 2.97 0.61
C GLU A 414 -27.60 3.66 1.32
N ASN A 415 -26.37 3.42 0.85
CA ASN A 415 -25.07 3.82 1.42
C ASN A 415 -24.59 3.00 2.63
N ASP A 416 -25.46 2.69 3.60
CA ASP A 416 -25.01 2.26 4.94
C ASP A 416 -25.26 0.79 5.26
N TYR A 417 -26.18 0.13 4.56
CA TYR A 417 -26.56 -1.25 4.88
C TYR A 417 -25.66 -2.23 4.15
N GLN A 418 -24.74 -2.87 4.87
CA GLN A 418 -23.89 -3.91 4.28
C GLN A 418 -24.74 -5.07 3.76
N ALA A 419 -24.42 -5.54 2.56
CA ALA A 419 -25.10 -6.67 1.94
C ALA A 419 -24.13 -7.81 1.62
N GLU A 420 -24.62 -9.04 1.80
CA GLU A 420 -23.99 -10.27 1.35
C GLU A 420 -24.55 -10.67 0.00
N ILE A 421 -23.70 -11.26 -0.83
CA ILE A 421 -24.08 -11.76 -2.14
C ILE A 421 -24.63 -13.18 -1.96
N LEU A 422 -25.91 -13.37 -2.24
CA LEU A 422 -26.54 -14.70 -2.21
C LEU A 422 -26.28 -15.47 -3.49
N VAL A 423 -26.39 -14.79 -4.63
CA VAL A 423 -26.32 -15.39 -5.97
C VAL A 423 -25.62 -14.42 -6.91
N ILE A 424 -24.76 -14.96 -7.76
CA ILE A 424 -24.22 -14.30 -8.96
C ILE A 424 -24.49 -15.23 -10.13
N ASP A 425 -25.26 -14.77 -11.11
CA ASP A 425 -25.45 -15.48 -12.37
C ASP A 425 -24.92 -14.64 -13.52
N ASP A 426 -23.67 -14.95 -13.93
CA ASP A 426 -22.98 -14.29 -15.04
C ASP A 426 -23.71 -14.49 -16.38
N ALA A 427 -24.47 -15.59 -16.55
CA ALA A 427 -25.12 -15.91 -17.82
C ALA A 427 -26.26 -14.94 -18.12
N SER A 428 -27.08 -14.61 -17.12
CA SER A 428 -28.17 -13.63 -17.25
C SER A 428 -27.80 -12.23 -16.76
N GLY A 429 -26.61 -12.04 -16.18
CA GLY A 429 -26.10 -10.73 -15.75
C GLY A 429 -26.76 -10.18 -14.48
N ILE A 430 -27.30 -11.05 -13.62
CA ILE A 430 -28.05 -10.71 -12.41
C ILE A 430 -27.32 -11.16 -11.13
N ALA A 431 -27.47 -10.38 -10.07
CA ALA A 431 -27.03 -10.71 -8.72
C ALA A 431 -28.17 -10.52 -7.71
N ILE A 432 -28.20 -11.38 -6.69
CA ILE A 432 -29.16 -11.31 -5.57
C ILE A 432 -28.40 -11.02 -4.29
N LEU A 433 -28.82 -9.98 -3.57
CA LEU A 433 -28.17 -9.47 -2.37
C LEU A 433 -29.10 -9.57 -1.17
N ARG A 434 -28.52 -9.77 0.01
CA ARG A 434 -29.23 -9.74 1.29
C ARG A 434 -28.51 -8.85 2.29
N PRO A 435 -29.20 -7.87 2.91
CA PRO A 435 -28.60 -7.04 3.92
C PRO A 435 -28.26 -7.87 5.17
N THR A 436 -27.14 -7.56 5.82
CA THR A 436 -26.69 -8.23 7.06
C THR A 436 -27.49 -7.76 8.28
N THR A 437 -28.09 -6.56 8.19
CA THR A 437 -29.02 -6.01 9.17
C THR A 437 -30.42 -5.91 8.58
N LYS A 438 -31.45 -5.86 9.43
CA LYS A 438 -32.83 -5.79 8.96
C LYS A 438 -33.08 -4.46 8.24
N LEU A 439 -33.33 -4.54 6.94
CA LEU A 439 -33.76 -3.43 6.09
C LEU A 439 -35.20 -3.71 5.64
N SER A 440 -36.14 -2.85 6.04
CA SER A 440 -37.56 -3.00 5.70
C SER A 440 -37.93 -1.98 4.63
N PRO A 441 -38.10 -2.40 3.37
CA PRO A 441 -38.35 -1.47 2.28
C PRO A 441 -39.77 -0.87 2.33
N MET A 442 -39.95 0.32 1.76
CA MET A 442 -41.27 0.95 1.64
C MET A 442 -42.17 0.16 0.69
N ARG A 443 -41.58 -0.45 -0.33
CA ARG A 443 -42.26 -1.27 -1.32
C ARG A 443 -41.33 -2.35 -1.86
N VAL A 444 -41.93 -3.44 -2.34
CA VAL A 444 -41.24 -4.52 -3.04
C VAL A 444 -41.81 -4.67 -4.44
N ALA A 445 -41.01 -5.19 -5.35
CA ALA A 445 -41.39 -5.40 -6.73
C ALA A 445 -42.50 -6.45 -6.87
N SER A 446 -43.52 -6.09 -7.66
CA SER A 446 -44.50 -7.03 -8.20
C SER A 446 -44.12 -7.33 -9.64
N LEU A 447 -43.57 -8.52 -9.88
CA LEU A 447 -43.15 -8.97 -11.20
C LEU A 447 -44.35 -9.19 -12.11
N ARG A 448 -44.25 -8.73 -13.36
CA ARG A 448 -45.27 -8.93 -14.38
C ARG A 448 -45.34 -10.40 -14.77
N SER A 449 -46.56 -10.95 -14.80
CA SER A 449 -46.82 -12.24 -15.44
C SER A 449 -47.07 -12.07 -16.94
N GLY A 450 -46.18 -12.63 -17.77
CA GLY A 450 -46.28 -12.60 -19.24
C GLY A 450 -45.84 -11.27 -19.88
N ASP A 451 -45.84 -11.24 -21.21
CA ASP A 451 -45.30 -10.10 -21.96
C ASP A 451 -46.21 -8.87 -21.95
N ALA A 452 -45.57 -7.69 -21.92
CA ALA A 452 -46.24 -6.42 -22.19
C ALA A 452 -46.44 -6.21 -23.70
N ARG A 453 -47.36 -5.31 -24.06
CA ARG A 453 -47.64 -5.00 -25.47
C ARG A 453 -46.47 -4.24 -26.08
N LEU A 454 -46.07 -4.60 -27.29
CA LEU A 454 -45.10 -3.80 -28.04
C LEU A 454 -45.59 -2.35 -28.19
N GLN A 455 -44.64 -1.42 -28.15
CA GLN A 455 -44.87 0.02 -28.20
C GLN A 455 -45.66 0.57 -26.99
N SER A 456 -45.79 -0.19 -25.89
CA SER A 456 -46.30 0.36 -24.64
C SER A 456 -45.25 1.24 -23.96
N ASP A 457 -45.73 2.22 -23.20
CA ASP A 457 -44.90 3.04 -22.33
C ASP A 457 -44.25 2.18 -21.24
N VAL A 458 -43.00 2.51 -20.94
CA VAL A 458 -42.21 1.91 -19.86
C VAL A 458 -41.46 3.00 -19.09
N ALA A 459 -41.10 2.71 -17.86
CA ALA A 459 -40.28 3.58 -17.04
C ALA A 459 -39.22 2.78 -16.30
N VAL A 460 -38.01 3.31 -16.21
CA VAL A 460 -36.96 2.79 -15.32
C VAL A 460 -36.85 3.72 -14.13
N SER A 461 -36.86 3.14 -12.94
CA SER A 461 -36.46 3.85 -11.72
C SER A 461 -35.02 3.47 -11.38
N GLY A 462 -34.15 4.45 -11.19
CA GLY A 462 -32.74 4.17 -10.95
C GLY A 462 -31.98 5.36 -10.41
N TYR A 463 -30.84 5.13 -9.77
CA TYR A 463 -29.91 6.17 -9.33
C TYR A 463 -29.04 6.61 -10.51
N SER A 464 -29.61 7.31 -11.48
CA SER A 464 -28.93 7.71 -12.73
C SER A 464 -27.59 8.44 -12.48
N TYR A 465 -27.50 9.18 -11.37
CA TYR A 465 -26.33 9.95 -10.93
C TYR A 465 -25.66 9.32 -9.69
N GLU A 466 -25.74 8.00 -9.54
CA GLU A 466 -24.92 7.21 -8.62
C GLU A 466 -25.02 7.63 -7.14
N GLY A 467 -26.18 8.17 -6.73
CA GLY A 467 -26.46 8.58 -5.35
C GLY A 467 -26.39 10.09 -5.09
N VAL A 468 -25.86 10.90 -6.01
CA VAL A 468 -25.66 12.35 -5.80
C VAL A 468 -26.96 13.11 -5.53
N LEU A 469 -28.09 12.65 -6.09
CA LEU A 469 -29.40 13.28 -5.89
C LEU A 469 -30.14 12.83 -4.62
N GLY A 470 -29.60 11.85 -3.88
CA GLY A 470 -30.21 11.29 -2.67
C GLY A 470 -31.49 10.46 -2.89
N ALA A 471 -31.99 10.37 -4.11
CA ALA A 471 -33.18 9.62 -4.50
C ALA A 471 -33.07 9.11 -5.95
N PRO A 472 -33.78 8.02 -6.30
CA PRO A 472 -33.81 7.52 -7.67
C PRO A 472 -34.57 8.47 -8.61
N THR A 473 -34.11 8.53 -9.85
CA THR A 473 -34.68 9.26 -10.97
C THR A 473 -35.50 8.34 -11.86
N MET A 474 -36.49 8.91 -12.56
CA MET A 474 -37.35 8.19 -13.49
C MET A 474 -36.95 8.48 -14.94
N THR A 475 -36.66 7.42 -15.69
CA THR A 475 -36.33 7.48 -17.12
C THR A 475 -37.45 6.79 -17.91
N PHE A 476 -38.22 7.56 -18.67
CA PHE A 476 -39.34 7.06 -19.48
C PHE A 476 -38.90 6.64 -20.90
N GLY A 477 -39.60 5.68 -21.47
CA GLY A 477 -39.37 5.20 -22.84
C GLY A 477 -40.46 4.26 -23.33
N VAL A 478 -40.13 3.45 -24.33
CA VAL A 478 -41.09 2.49 -24.92
C VAL A 478 -40.50 1.09 -25.06
N LEU A 479 -41.36 0.08 -24.92
CA LEU A 479 -41.01 -1.32 -25.19
C LEU A 479 -40.94 -1.54 -26.71
N SER A 480 -39.72 -1.70 -27.23
CA SER A 480 -39.48 -1.89 -28.66
C SER A 480 -39.67 -3.33 -29.11
N ASP A 481 -39.25 -4.30 -28.29
CA ASP A 481 -39.33 -5.72 -28.61
C ASP A 481 -39.35 -6.58 -27.34
N ILE A 482 -39.97 -7.77 -27.41
CA ILE A 482 -40.03 -8.73 -26.30
C ILE A 482 -38.89 -9.77 -26.33
N LYS A 483 -37.89 -9.53 -27.18
CA LYS A 483 -36.70 -10.36 -27.39
C LYS A 483 -35.48 -9.49 -27.67
N GLY A 484 -34.28 -10.06 -27.46
CA GLY A 484 -33.01 -9.44 -27.81
C GLY A 484 -32.75 -9.35 -29.32
N LEU A 485 -31.62 -8.73 -29.71
CA LEU A 485 -31.26 -8.54 -31.12
C LEU A 485 -30.93 -9.85 -31.85
N ARG A 486 -30.58 -10.92 -31.13
CA ARG A 486 -30.33 -12.26 -31.69
C ARG A 486 -31.50 -13.21 -31.43
N GLY A 487 -32.62 -12.70 -30.94
CA GLY A 487 -33.83 -13.48 -30.66
C GLY A 487 -33.86 -14.11 -29.27
N GLU A 488 -33.00 -13.66 -28.35
CA GLU A 488 -32.99 -14.07 -26.94
C GLU A 488 -34.37 -13.79 -26.28
N PRO A 489 -35.18 -14.81 -25.91
CA PRO A 489 -36.52 -14.61 -25.35
C PRO A 489 -36.54 -14.01 -23.94
N GLU A 490 -35.46 -14.16 -23.19
CA GLU A 490 -35.27 -13.63 -21.84
C GLU A 490 -34.98 -12.12 -21.81
N LEU A 491 -34.61 -11.53 -22.94
CA LEU A 491 -34.29 -10.10 -23.04
C LEU A 491 -35.47 -9.30 -23.58
N LYS A 492 -35.65 -8.09 -23.08
CA LYS A 492 -36.60 -7.10 -23.61
C LYS A 492 -35.81 -5.91 -24.15
N ARG A 493 -36.18 -5.42 -25.33
CA ARG A 493 -35.51 -4.28 -25.97
C ARG A 493 -36.32 -3.02 -25.74
N LEU A 494 -35.68 -1.99 -25.22
CA LEU A 494 -36.27 -0.72 -24.84
C LEU A 494 -35.71 0.40 -25.70
N ALA A 495 -36.54 1.41 -25.98
CA ALA A 495 -36.09 2.69 -26.53
C ALA A 495 -36.18 3.76 -25.43
N MET A 496 -35.04 4.08 -24.81
CA MET A 496 -34.88 5.05 -23.72
C MET A 496 -33.42 5.48 -23.54
N ASN A 497 -33.23 6.69 -23.03
CA ASN A 497 -31.91 7.25 -22.74
C ASN A 497 -31.50 7.00 -21.27
N ALA A 498 -31.32 5.74 -20.90
CA ALA A 498 -30.82 5.37 -19.57
C ALA A 498 -29.33 5.69 -19.40
N LEU A 499 -28.96 6.13 -18.19
CA LEU A 499 -27.58 6.39 -17.76
C LEU A 499 -26.98 5.15 -17.09
N PRO A 500 -25.64 5.05 -16.97
CA PRO A 500 -24.99 3.90 -16.34
C PRO A 500 -25.54 3.56 -14.94
N GLY A 501 -25.81 4.58 -14.12
CA GLY A 501 -26.37 4.42 -12.77
C GLY A 501 -27.77 3.80 -12.72
N ASP A 502 -28.55 3.85 -13.81
CA ASP A 502 -29.88 3.23 -13.90
C ASP A 502 -29.81 1.70 -13.98
N THR A 503 -28.65 1.16 -14.36
CA THR A 503 -28.47 -0.27 -14.57
C THR A 503 -28.74 -1.03 -13.26
N GLY A 504 -29.48 -2.13 -13.36
CA GLY A 504 -30.02 -2.90 -12.24
C GLY A 504 -31.34 -2.37 -11.69
N GLY A 505 -31.81 -1.21 -12.14
CA GLY A 505 -33.10 -0.65 -11.77
C GLY A 505 -34.28 -1.42 -12.36
N PRO A 506 -35.46 -1.39 -11.70
CA PRO A 506 -36.65 -2.05 -12.20
C PRO A 506 -37.21 -1.32 -13.43
N VAL A 507 -37.59 -2.11 -14.44
CA VAL A 507 -38.34 -1.63 -15.61
C VAL A 507 -39.82 -1.86 -15.36
N LEU A 508 -40.56 -0.76 -15.18
CA LEU A 508 -41.98 -0.73 -14.91
C LEU A 508 -42.76 -0.58 -16.22
N ASP A 509 -43.88 -1.28 -16.32
CA ASP A 509 -44.90 -1.01 -17.33
C ASP A 509 -45.86 0.11 -16.90
N SER A 510 -46.80 0.44 -17.80
CA SER A 510 -47.86 1.42 -17.54
C SER A 510 -48.85 1.01 -16.44
N GLU A 511 -48.78 -0.22 -15.92
CA GLU A 511 -49.66 -0.78 -14.89
C GLU A 511 -48.96 -0.82 -13.51
N GLY A 512 -47.69 -0.38 -13.44
CA GLY A 512 -46.90 -0.34 -12.22
C GLY A 512 -46.29 -1.68 -11.83
N THR A 513 -46.27 -2.66 -12.75
CA THR A 513 -45.62 -3.96 -12.52
C THR A 513 -44.24 -3.99 -13.15
N VAL A 514 -43.32 -4.74 -12.54
CA VAL A 514 -41.93 -4.87 -12.99
C VAL A 514 -41.87 -5.91 -14.10
N MET A 515 -41.68 -5.46 -15.34
CA MET A 515 -41.52 -6.34 -16.51
C MET A 515 -40.09 -6.85 -16.69
N GLY A 516 -39.14 -6.26 -15.97
CA GLY A 516 -37.74 -6.69 -16.02
C GLY A 516 -36.80 -5.81 -15.21
N MET A 517 -35.51 -6.09 -15.34
CA MET A 517 -34.40 -5.32 -14.75
C MET A 517 -33.53 -4.75 -15.86
N LEU A 518 -33.21 -3.46 -15.79
CA LEU A 518 -32.33 -2.83 -16.78
C LEU A 518 -30.92 -3.45 -16.74
N LEU A 519 -30.42 -3.89 -17.89
CA LEU A 519 -29.08 -4.46 -18.04
C LEU A 519 -28.08 -3.40 -18.53
N PRO A 520 -26.77 -3.59 -18.25
CA PRO A 520 -25.76 -2.70 -18.79
C PRO A 520 -25.77 -2.74 -20.31
N LYS A 521 -25.44 -1.59 -20.92
CA LYS A 521 -25.25 -1.51 -22.37
C LYS A 521 -24.03 -2.36 -22.77
N ALA A 522 -24.28 -3.58 -23.24
CA ALA A 522 -23.24 -4.48 -23.67
C ALA A 522 -22.74 -4.09 -25.08
N ASN A 523 -21.56 -3.48 -25.16
CA ASN A 523 -20.83 -3.30 -26.42
C ASN A 523 -20.16 -4.63 -26.81
N GLN A 524 -20.95 -5.58 -27.30
CA GLN A 524 -20.39 -6.86 -27.75
C GLN A 524 -19.72 -6.70 -29.12
N ASN A 525 -18.50 -7.24 -29.26
CA ASN A 525 -17.76 -7.31 -30.53
C ASN A 525 -17.54 -5.96 -31.24
N GLY A 526 -17.37 -4.87 -30.47
CA GLY A 526 -17.11 -3.53 -31.01
C GLY A 526 -18.32 -2.85 -31.67
N GLN A 527 -19.54 -3.40 -31.49
CA GLN A 527 -20.75 -2.72 -31.90
C GLN A 527 -21.02 -1.52 -30.98
N ASN A 528 -21.26 -0.36 -31.59
CA ASN A 528 -21.74 0.83 -30.89
C ASN A 528 -23.23 0.99 -31.19
N LEU A 529 -24.07 0.68 -30.20
CA LEU A 529 -25.52 0.80 -30.34
C LEU A 529 -25.96 2.26 -30.24
N PRO A 530 -27.10 2.65 -30.85
CA PRO A 530 -27.69 3.96 -30.61
C PRO A 530 -27.94 4.20 -29.12
N ASN A 531 -27.82 5.46 -28.69
CA ASN A 531 -27.90 5.84 -27.27
C ASN A 531 -29.25 5.48 -26.61
N ASP A 532 -30.32 5.45 -27.39
CA ASP A 532 -31.66 5.13 -26.96
C ASP A 532 -31.92 3.61 -26.90
N VAL A 533 -31.04 2.75 -27.42
CA VAL A 533 -31.23 1.29 -27.37
C VAL A 533 -30.72 0.75 -26.04
N SER A 534 -31.63 0.18 -25.25
CA SER A 534 -31.33 -0.47 -23.98
C SER A 534 -31.96 -1.87 -23.90
N PHE A 535 -31.46 -2.73 -23.01
CA PHE A 535 -31.98 -4.07 -22.79
C PHE A 535 -32.36 -4.27 -21.33
N ALA A 536 -33.36 -5.11 -21.10
CA ALA A 536 -33.75 -5.55 -19.78
C ALA A 536 -33.86 -7.07 -19.71
N LEU A 537 -33.48 -7.66 -18.59
CA LEU A 537 -33.76 -9.05 -18.29
C LEU A 537 -35.24 -9.18 -17.89
N GLY A 538 -36.00 -10.03 -18.56
CA GLY A 538 -37.44 -10.16 -18.36
C GLY A 538 -37.83 -10.72 -16.99
N SER A 539 -39.02 -10.34 -16.52
CA SER A 539 -39.58 -10.76 -15.24
C SER A 539 -39.67 -12.27 -15.06
N ASP A 540 -39.93 -13.03 -16.13
CA ASP A 540 -40.00 -14.50 -16.08
C ASP A 540 -38.65 -15.14 -15.71
N ALA A 541 -37.55 -14.62 -16.29
CA ALA A 541 -36.20 -15.08 -15.97
C ALA A 541 -35.82 -14.74 -14.52
N ILE A 542 -36.19 -13.54 -14.07
CA ILE A 542 -35.99 -13.08 -12.69
C ILE A 542 -36.77 -13.98 -11.72
N ALA A 543 -38.04 -14.28 -12.01
CA ALA A 543 -38.89 -15.12 -11.18
C ALA A 543 -38.36 -16.57 -11.09
N SER A 544 -37.87 -17.14 -12.20
CA SER A 544 -37.24 -18.46 -12.21
C SER A 544 -36.03 -18.50 -11.29
N LEU A 545 -35.12 -17.52 -11.43
CA LEU A 545 -33.91 -17.47 -10.63
C LEU A 545 -34.21 -17.29 -9.13
N LEU A 546 -35.19 -16.44 -8.78
CA LEU A 546 -35.63 -16.29 -7.39
C LEU A 546 -36.15 -17.63 -6.84
N SER A 547 -37.03 -18.30 -7.59
CA SER A 547 -37.60 -19.60 -7.19
C SER A 547 -36.54 -20.68 -7.01
N GLU A 548 -35.58 -20.78 -7.93
CA GLU A 548 -34.46 -21.74 -7.87
C GLU A 548 -33.62 -21.56 -6.60
N ASN A 549 -33.57 -20.34 -6.06
CA ASN A 549 -32.85 -19.99 -4.84
C ASN A 549 -33.75 -19.89 -3.60
N GLY A 550 -34.97 -20.46 -3.66
CA GLY A 550 -35.89 -20.55 -2.52
C GLY A 550 -36.53 -19.22 -2.10
N LEU A 551 -36.51 -18.22 -2.99
CA LEU A 551 -37.15 -16.92 -2.79
C LEU A 551 -38.49 -16.89 -3.54
N VAL A 552 -39.50 -16.25 -2.94
CA VAL A 552 -40.84 -16.14 -3.53
C VAL A 552 -41.04 -14.73 -4.06
N ALA A 553 -41.12 -14.58 -5.37
CA ALA A 553 -41.44 -13.32 -6.01
C ALA A 553 -42.94 -12.99 -5.87
N GLN A 554 -43.28 -11.71 -5.66
CA GLN A 554 -44.65 -11.26 -5.85
C GLN A 554 -44.92 -11.14 -7.34
N VAL A 555 -46.01 -11.75 -7.82
CA VAL A 555 -46.39 -11.74 -9.22
C VAL A 555 -47.77 -11.10 -9.36
N ALA A 556 -47.93 -10.21 -10.34
CA ALA A 556 -49.19 -9.55 -10.63
C ALA A 556 -49.58 -9.69 -12.11
N LEU A 557 -50.88 -9.84 -12.34
CA LEU A 557 -51.52 -9.58 -13.62
C LEU A 557 -51.98 -8.12 -13.55
N GLY A 558 -51.48 -7.27 -14.45
CA GLY A 558 -51.67 -5.83 -14.28
C GLY A 558 -53.15 -5.41 -14.24
N GLU A 559 -53.45 -4.44 -13.36
CA GLU A 559 -54.81 -4.03 -12.99
C GLU A 559 -55.23 -2.73 -13.69
N GLY A 560 -54.77 -2.52 -14.92
CA GLY A 560 -55.05 -1.34 -15.73
C GLY A 560 -54.03 -0.22 -15.60
N THR A 561 -54.03 0.69 -16.57
CA THR A 561 -53.06 1.79 -16.68
C THR A 561 -53.14 2.74 -15.50
N GLN A 562 -51.98 3.05 -14.91
CA GLN A 562 -51.82 4.02 -13.82
C GLN A 562 -51.28 5.36 -14.33
N ALA A 563 -51.44 6.41 -13.52
CA ALA A 563 -50.90 7.72 -13.84
C ALA A 563 -49.36 7.73 -13.70
N PRO A 564 -48.61 8.50 -14.51
CA PRO A 564 -47.15 8.55 -14.44
C PRO A 564 -46.60 8.94 -13.06
N GLU A 565 -47.33 9.76 -12.29
CA GLU A 565 -46.96 10.14 -10.92
C GLU A 565 -47.04 8.95 -9.95
N ASP A 566 -48.00 8.05 -10.16
CA ASP A 566 -48.13 6.82 -9.38
C ASP A 566 -47.03 5.83 -9.74
N ILE A 567 -46.73 5.66 -11.03
CA ILE A 567 -45.59 4.85 -11.50
C ILE A 567 -44.27 5.36 -10.92
N SER A 568 -44.07 6.67 -10.91
CA SER A 568 -42.86 7.29 -10.36
C SER A 568 -42.73 7.00 -8.87
N ARG A 569 -43.80 7.16 -8.10
CA ARG A 569 -43.81 6.84 -6.66
C ARG A 569 -43.55 5.35 -6.41
N LEU A 570 -44.20 4.46 -7.16
CA LEU A 570 -43.99 3.01 -7.04
C LEU A 570 -42.54 2.64 -7.31
N GLY A 571 -41.95 3.18 -8.37
CA GLY A 571 -40.55 2.95 -8.74
C GLY A 571 -39.59 3.44 -7.66
N SER A 572 -39.77 4.68 -7.20
CA SER A 572 -38.91 5.26 -6.17
C SER A 572 -38.98 4.49 -4.84
N ASP A 573 -40.17 4.03 -4.42
CA ASP A 573 -40.34 3.32 -3.14
C ASP A 573 -39.71 1.92 -3.10
N MET A 574 -39.39 1.32 -4.27
CA MET A 574 -38.81 -0.03 -4.37
C MET A 574 -37.36 -0.06 -4.85
N THR A 575 -36.87 1.04 -5.41
CA THR A 575 -35.51 1.13 -5.97
C THR A 575 -34.52 1.42 -4.86
N VAL A 576 -33.32 0.84 -4.98
CA VAL A 576 -32.26 0.93 -3.97
C VAL A 576 -30.93 1.24 -4.63
N LEU A 577 -30.12 2.07 -3.97
CA LEU A 577 -28.75 2.34 -4.40
C LEU A 577 -27.85 1.17 -3.97
N VAL A 578 -27.16 0.55 -4.93
CA VAL A 578 -26.18 -0.51 -4.70
C VAL A 578 -24.79 0.04 -4.94
N SER A 579 -23.95 0.02 -3.90
CA SER A 579 -22.61 0.61 -3.94
C SER A 579 -21.53 -0.45 -3.75
N CYS A 580 -20.62 -0.55 -4.72
CA CYS A 580 -19.44 -1.41 -4.72
C CYS A 580 -18.24 -0.68 -4.11
N TRP A 581 -17.60 -1.27 -3.11
CA TRP A 581 -16.42 -0.70 -2.47
C TRP A 581 -15.19 -1.58 -2.72
N ASN A 582 -14.02 -0.93 -2.80
CA ASN A 582 -12.70 -1.58 -2.83
C ASN A 582 -12.10 -1.61 -1.43
#